data_AF-A0A3M7MZF7-F1
#
_entry.id   AF-A0A3M7MZF7-F1
#
_cell.length_a   1.000
_cell.length_b   1.000
_cell.length_c   1.000
_cell.angle_alpha   90.00
_cell.angle_beta   90.00
_cell.angle_gamma   90.00
#
_symmetry.space_group_name_H-M   'P 1'
#
loop_
_entity.id
_entity.type
_entity.pdbx_description
1 polymer ?
#
loop_
_entity_poly.entity_id
_entity_poly.type
_entity_poly.pdbx_seq_one_letter_code
_entity_poly.pdbx_strand_id
1 'polypeptide(L)'
;MDIIWSCALTMFLCCWSVLVMNVPTPGSSSFHVLRQKFRLLCLCALAPEIVFQVALGQFLSANQSKAGFHAAGYTDWSLRHSFYVNMGAIHLRAPDFQKTFPIDAHQLLYLIRHQYVDYPKVNEDAIKDKNKSDGMLRLITLLQAIWFVVNLAARSKQDLAISCMELSTSAWVIFCLGITICWSKKPADVETVEFIVTKTPLQQILKDGGDKARAPYYNTPLDFISREEWVWSRLWNHGLTYLRACRLVSPAPERPIQHIGDTANPVVAGWWYALFVLISLCYFAVFIAAWNFNFPSKTERLLWRIASIAAPASATAFCFAMFFCATWYPLLRDKWQKSSS
;
A
#
# COMPACT_ATOMS: atom_id res chain seq x y z
N MET A 1 29.79 14.12 -11.88
CA MET A 1 28.54 14.79 -11.44
C MET A 1 27.33 14.24 -12.18
N ASP A 2 27.41 14.00 -13.50
CA ASP A 2 26.27 13.58 -14.32
C ASP A 2 25.61 12.25 -13.91
N ILE A 3 26.40 11.26 -13.49
CA ILE A 3 25.85 9.97 -13.01
C ILE A 3 25.00 10.16 -11.75
N ILE A 4 25.42 11.05 -10.84
CA ILE A 4 24.69 11.31 -9.59
C ILE A 4 23.35 11.93 -9.89
N TRP A 5 23.36 12.96 -10.73
CA TRP A 5 22.14 13.65 -11.12
C TRP A 5 21.21 12.75 -11.92
N SER A 6 21.74 11.94 -12.85
CA SER A 6 20.96 10.98 -13.63
C SER A 6 20.29 9.92 -12.76
N CYS A 7 21.00 9.34 -11.78
CA CYS A 7 20.44 8.35 -10.88
C CYS A 7 19.39 8.96 -9.96
N ALA A 8 19.69 10.12 -9.35
CA ALA A 8 18.76 10.81 -8.45
C ALA A 8 17.48 11.24 -9.18
N LEU A 9 17.59 11.78 -10.40
CA LEU A 9 16.44 12.12 -11.23
C LEU A 9 15.64 10.88 -11.62
N THR A 10 16.31 9.79 -12.02
CA THR A 10 15.62 8.55 -12.38
C THR A 10 14.86 7.98 -11.18
N MET A 11 15.49 7.97 -10.01
CA MET A 11 14.87 7.55 -8.75
C MET A 11 13.66 8.42 -8.41
N PHE A 12 13.80 9.74 -8.47
CA PHE A 12 12.70 10.68 -8.23
C PHE A 12 11.54 10.50 -9.21
N LEU A 13 11.82 10.45 -10.52
CA LEU A 13 10.79 10.29 -11.55
C LEU A 13 10.10 8.93 -11.44
N CYS A 14 10.85 7.85 -11.16
CA CYS A 14 10.30 6.52 -10.90
C CYS A 14 9.34 6.59 -9.73
N CYS A 15 9.81 7.01 -8.55
CA CYS A 15 8.97 7.08 -7.36
C CYS A 15 7.77 8.01 -7.56
N TRP A 16 7.92 9.18 -8.18
CA TRP A 16 6.81 10.11 -8.37
C TRP A 16 5.73 9.55 -9.29
N SER A 17 6.13 8.91 -10.41
CA SER A 17 5.20 8.41 -11.43
C SER A 17 4.42 7.18 -11.00
N VAL A 18 4.98 6.34 -10.12
CA VAL A 18 4.31 5.10 -9.69
C VAL A 18 3.30 5.33 -8.57
N LEU A 19 3.32 6.49 -7.92
CA LEU A 19 2.48 6.76 -6.76
C LEU A 19 1.07 7.17 -7.13
N VAL A 20 0.12 6.40 -6.61
CA VAL A 20 -1.32 6.62 -6.80
C VAL A 20 -1.97 6.83 -5.43
N MET A 21 -2.36 8.07 -5.16
CA MET A 21 -2.95 8.51 -3.90
C MET A 21 -4.37 7.94 -3.71
N ASN A 22 -4.76 7.73 -2.47
CA ASN A 22 -6.15 7.50 -2.09
C ASN A 22 -6.94 8.83 -2.06
N VAL A 23 -8.27 8.76 -2.09
CA VAL A 23 -9.12 9.96 -2.15
C VAL A 23 -8.97 10.77 -0.89
N PRO A 24 -8.55 12.04 -0.95
CA PRO A 24 -8.30 12.83 0.25
C PRO A 24 -9.60 13.15 1.01
N THR A 25 -9.46 13.60 2.25
CA THR A 25 -10.59 14.05 3.07
C THR A 25 -11.44 15.10 2.33
N PRO A 26 -12.79 15.01 2.35
CA PRO A 26 -13.65 16.03 1.75
C PRO A 26 -13.30 17.44 2.23
N GLY A 27 -13.10 18.37 1.28
CA GLY A 27 -12.75 19.76 1.58
C GLY A 27 -11.28 20.01 1.93
N SER A 28 -10.39 19.02 1.75
CA SER A 28 -8.95 19.22 1.93
C SER A 28 -8.38 20.22 0.92
N SER A 29 -7.47 21.08 1.35
CA SER A 29 -6.76 21.99 0.44
C SER A 29 -5.74 21.24 -0.43
N SER A 30 -5.45 21.77 -1.62
CA SER A 30 -4.45 21.20 -2.53
C SER A 30 -3.05 21.10 -1.89
N PHE A 31 -2.73 22.00 -0.96
CA PHE A 31 -1.48 21.92 -0.18
C PHE A 31 -1.45 20.67 0.72
N HIS A 32 -2.58 20.30 1.33
CA HIS A 32 -2.67 19.07 2.11
C HIS A 32 -2.47 17.83 1.24
N VAL A 33 -3.12 17.79 0.07
CA VAL A 33 -2.97 16.70 -0.91
C VAL A 33 -1.51 16.59 -1.38
N LEU A 34 -0.87 17.71 -1.73
CA LEU A 34 0.53 17.74 -2.14
C LEU A 34 1.47 17.27 -1.03
N ARG A 35 1.24 17.70 0.22
CA ARG A 35 2.03 17.25 1.39
C ARG A 35 1.88 15.75 1.62
N GLN A 36 0.68 15.20 1.42
CA GLN A 36 0.41 13.77 1.54
C GLN A 36 1.17 12.99 0.46
N LYS A 37 1.10 13.46 -0.79
CA LYS A 37 1.85 12.89 -1.91
C LYS A 37 3.36 12.94 -1.68
N PHE A 38 3.88 14.04 -1.16
CA PHE A 38 5.29 14.17 -0.82
C PHE A 38 5.72 13.23 0.32
N ARG A 39 4.89 13.03 1.34
CA ARG A 39 5.17 12.05 2.40
C ARG A 39 5.23 10.63 1.86
N LEU A 40 4.32 10.28 0.96
CA LEU A 40 4.32 8.97 0.31
C LEU A 40 5.51 8.80 -0.63
N LEU A 41 5.93 9.87 -1.32
CA LEU A 41 7.17 9.93 -2.09
C LEU A 41 8.39 9.63 -1.22
N CYS A 42 8.53 10.31 -0.08
CA CYS A 42 9.62 10.05 0.85
C CYS A 42 9.60 8.61 1.36
N LEU A 43 8.43 8.06 1.66
CA LEU A 43 8.31 6.66 2.07
C LEU A 43 8.74 5.71 0.94
N CYS A 44 8.27 5.92 -0.29
CA CYS A 44 8.67 5.12 -1.44
C CYS A 44 10.18 5.24 -1.72
N ALA A 45 10.76 6.41 -1.47
CA ALA A 45 12.18 6.67 -1.66
C ALA A 45 13.07 6.19 -0.49
N LEU A 46 12.49 5.68 0.60
CA LEU A 46 13.25 5.12 1.72
C LEU A 46 13.02 3.62 1.85
N ALA A 47 11.79 3.18 1.60
CA ALA A 47 11.30 1.82 1.78
C ALA A 47 10.31 1.46 0.65
N PRO A 48 10.76 1.38 -0.62
CA PRO A 48 9.89 1.02 -1.75
C PRO A 48 9.24 -0.36 -1.59
N GLU A 49 9.87 -1.27 -0.84
CA GLU A 49 9.33 -2.60 -0.51
C GLU A 49 8.03 -2.50 0.30
N ILE A 50 7.93 -1.54 1.21
CA ILE A 50 6.72 -1.32 2.02
C ILE A 50 5.59 -0.80 1.12
N VAL A 51 5.91 0.15 0.23
CA VAL A 51 4.93 0.70 -0.73
C VAL A 51 4.48 -0.38 -1.71
N PHE A 52 5.39 -1.23 -2.17
CA PHE A 52 5.06 -2.38 -3.01
C PHE A 52 4.15 -3.38 -2.29
N GLN A 53 4.43 -3.71 -1.03
CA GLN A 53 3.57 -4.60 -0.24
C GLN A 53 2.15 -4.03 -0.11
N VAL A 54 2.03 -2.73 0.19
CA VAL A 54 0.75 -2.03 0.26
C VAL A 54 0.03 -2.08 -1.09
N ALA A 55 0.75 -1.81 -2.19
CA ALA A 55 0.18 -1.85 -3.53
C ALA A 55 -0.33 -3.25 -3.89
N LEU A 56 0.44 -4.29 -3.56
CA LEU A 56 0.05 -5.69 -3.75
C LEU A 56 -1.19 -6.04 -2.91
N GLY A 57 -1.22 -5.68 -1.64
CA GLY A 57 -2.39 -5.89 -0.77
C GLY A 57 -3.65 -5.22 -1.32
N GLN A 58 -3.55 -3.96 -1.77
CA GLN A 58 -4.66 -3.24 -2.38
C GLN A 58 -5.12 -3.90 -3.69
N PHE A 59 -4.20 -4.39 -4.52
CA PHE A 59 -4.52 -5.13 -5.74
C PHE A 59 -5.26 -6.45 -5.45
N LEU A 60 -4.81 -7.21 -4.45
CA LEU A 60 -5.47 -8.46 -4.07
C LEU A 60 -6.85 -8.22 -3.49
N SER A 61 -6.99 -7.25 -2.58
CA SER A 61 -8.29 -6.87 -2.03
C SER A 61 -9.25 -6.40 -3.13
N ALA A 62 -8.80 -5.59 -4.08
CA ALA A 62 -9.64 -5.14 -5.19
C ALA A 62 -10.11 -6.29 -6.10
N ASN A 63 -9.25 -7.28 -6.34
CA ASN A 63 -9.62 -8.49 -7.09
C ASN A 63 -10.60 -9.38 -6.32
N GLN A 64 -10.40 -9.56 -5.02
CA GLN A 64 -11.33 -10.31 -4.17
C GLN A 64 -12.70 -9.63 -4.12
N SER A 65 -12.73 -8.30 -3.96
CA SER A 65 -13.96 -7.52 -4.04
C SER A 65 -14.65 -7.72 -5.40
N LYS A 66 -13.92 -7.61 -6.51
CA LYS A 66 -14.48 -7.84 -7.86
C LYS A 66 -15.10 -9.23 -8.00
N ALA A 67 -14.39 -10.26 -7.56
CA ALA A 67 -14.91 -11.62 -7.57
C ALA A 67 -16.18 -11.76 -6.72
N GLY A 68 -16.24 -11.09 -5.56
CA GLY A 68 -17.43 -11.05 -4.71
C GLY A 68 -18.65 -10.39 -5.35
N PHE A 69 -18.45 -9.30 -6.10
CA PHE A 69 -19.51 -8.64 -6.88
C PHE A 69 -20.00 -9.52 -8.03
N HIS A 70 -19.07 -10.12 -8.79
CA HIS A 70 -19.41 -11.03 -9.89
C HIS A 70 -20.17 -12.26 -9.39
N ALA A 71 -19.76 -12.83 -8.26
CA ALA A 71 -20.48 -13.93 -7.62
C ALA A 71 -21.87 -13.54 -7.10
N ALA A 72 -22.14 -12.25 -6.88
CA ALA A 72 -23.46 -11.73 -6.51
C ALA A 72 -24.34 -11.36 -7.73
N GLY A 73 -23.85 -11.57 -8.96
CA GLY A 73 -24.59 -11.26 -10.19
C GLY A 73 -24.28 -9.91 -10.84
N TYR A 74 -23.36 -9.11 -10.27
CA TYR A 74 -22.96 -7.81 -10.80
C TYR A 74 -21.75 -7.95 -11.74
N THR A 75 -21.98 -8.44 -12.97
CA THR A 75 -20.92 -8.75 -13.94
C THR A 75 -20.25 -7.51 -14.56
N ASP A 76 -20.93 -6.37 -14.51
CA ASP A 76 -20.44 -5.05 -14.95
C ASP A 76 -19.40 -4.45 -13.99
N TRP A 77 -19.28 -4.99 -12.77
CA TRP A 77 -18.32 -4.51 -11.78
C TRP A 77 -16.88 -4.76 -12.22
N SER A 78 -16.12 -3.70 -12.50
CA SER A 78 -14.74 -3.80 -12.96
C SER A 78 -13.74 -3.71 -11.82
N LEU A 79 -12.47 -4.05 -12.09
CA LEU A 79 -11.40 -3.91 -11.10
C LEU A 79 -11.19 -2.43 -10.70
N ARG A 80 -11.51 -1.49 -11.61
CA ARG A 80 -11.44 -0.05 -11.33
C ARG A 80 -12.49 0.36 -10.31
N HIS A 81 -13.71 -0.17 -10.40
CA HIS A 81 -14.75 0.09 -9.40
C HIS A 81 -14.28 -0.38 -8.01
N SER A 82 -13.72 -1.58 -7.90
CA SER A 82 -13.15 -2.06 -6.63
C SER A 82 -12.05 -1.13 -6.09
N PHE A 83 -11.09 -0.70 -6.93
CA PHE A 83 -10.07 0.24 -6.50
C PHE A 83 -10.65 1.59 -6.09
N TYR A 84 -11.61 2.11 -6.84
CA TYR A 84 -12.28 3.39 -6.60
C TYR A 84 -13.01 3.41 -5.25
N VAL A 85 -13.71 2.33 -4.90
CA VAL A 85 -14.34 2.23 -3.57
C VAL A 85 -13.30 2.03 -2.48
N ASN A 86 -12.34 1.11 -2.66
CA ASN A 86 -11.31 0.81 -1.66
C ASN A 86 -10.35 1.98 -1.36
N MET A 87 -10.20 2.94 -2.28
CA MET A 87 -9.44 4.18 -2.05
C MET A 87 -10.23 5.23 -1.25
N GLY A 88 -11.47 4.94 -0.87
CA GLY A 88 -12.33 5.82 -0.09
C GLY A 88 -13.15 6.81 -0.91
N ALA A 89 -13.36 6.56 -2.21
CA ALA A 89 -14.13 7.48 -3.04
C ALA A 89 -15.63 7.50 -2.71
N ILE A 90 -16.15 6.48 -2.03
CA ILE A 90 -17.56 6.41 -1.63
C ILE A 90 -17.68 6.60 -0.12
N HIS A 91 -18.45 7.60 0.27
CA HIS A 91 -18.81 7.87 1.66
C HIS A 91 -20.25 7.49 1.94
N LEU A 92 -20.46 6.78 3.05
CA LEU A 92 -21.79 6.45 3.54
C LEU A 92 -22.35 7.60 4.37
N ARG A 93 -23.62 7.93 4.13
CA ARG A 93 -24.42 8.85 4.93
C ARG A 93 -25.64 8.12 5.45
N ALA A 94 -25.75 7.99 6.77
CA ALA A 94 -26.92 7.39 7.39
C ALA A 94 -27.86 8.47 7.96
N PRO A 95 -29.19 8.29 7.89
CA PRO A 95 -30.16 9.29 8.38
C PRO A 95 -30.02 9.60 9.89
N ASP A 96 -29.61 8.61 10.67
CA ASP A 96 -29.47 8.66 12.13
C ASP A 96 -28.05 9.02 12.60
N PHE A 97 -27.12 9.25 11.68
CA PHE A 97 -25.72 9.49 11.99
C PHE A 97 -25.19 10.75 11.31
N GLN A 98 -24.82 11.74 12.12
CA GLN A 98 -24.48 13.09 11.64
C GLN A 98 -23.20 13.14 10.79
N LYS A 99 -22.25 12.24 11.03
CA LYS A 99 -20.97 12.21 10.31
C LYS A 99 -21.04 11.24 9.12
N THR A 100 -20.35 11.56 8.04
CA THR A 100 -20.10 10.60 6.95
C THR A 100 -18.81 9.83 7.17
N PHE A 101 -18.62 8.68 6.54
CA PHE A 101 -17.34 7.95 6.58
C PHE A 101 -17.14 7.15 5.29
N PRO A 102 -15.89 6.92 4.85
CA PRO A 102 -15.61 6.11 3.67
C PRO A 102 -15.95 4.64 3.93
N ILE A 103 -16.40 3.96 2.89
CA ILE A 103 -16.65 2.52 2.91
C ILE A 103 -15.78 1.80 1.89
N ASP A 104 -15.38 0.57 2.20
CA ASP A 104 -14.69 -0.29 1.24
C ASP A 104 -15.67 -1.10 0.37
N ALA A 105 -15.15 -1.76 -0.67
CA ALA A 105 -15.97 -2.51 -1.61
C ALA A 105 -16.65 -3.75 -0.97
N HIS A 106 -16.05 -4.34 0.08
CA HIS A 106 -16.66 -5.47 0.79
C HIS A 106 -17.86 -5.01 1.63
N GLN A 107 -17.73 -3.87 2.31
CA GLN A 107 -18.80 -3.18 3.03
C GLN A 107 -19.91 -2.75 2.07
N LEU A 108 -19.57 -2.16 0.93
CA LEU A 108 -20.55 -1.79 -0.09
C LEU A 108 -21.33 -3.02 -0.59
N LEU A 109 -20.65 -4.12 -0.92
CA LEU A 109 -21.32 -5.36 -1.34
C LEU A 109 -22.26 -5.90 -0.26
N TYR A 110 -21.85 -5.85 1.02
CA TYR A 110 -22.71 -6.25 2.12
C TYR A 110 -23.98 -5.38 2.20
N LEU A 111 -23.84 -4.06 2.09
CA LEU A 111 -24.96 -3.12 2.12
C LEU A 111 -25.94 -3.34 0.96
N ILE A 112 -25.42 -3.64 -0.24
CA ILE A 112 -26.22 -3.93 -1.42
C ILE A 112 -26.96 -5.27 -1.27
N ARG A 113 -26.28 -6.32 -0.79
CA ARG A 113 -26.89 -7.65 -0.58
C ARG A 113 -28.06 -7.61 0.41
N HIS A 114 -27.97 -6.77 1.44
CA HIS A 114 -29.03 -6.58 2.43
C HIS A 114 -30.04 -5.49 2.04
N GLN A 115 -29.95 -4.94 0.83
CA GLN A 115 -30.87 -3.92 0.30
C GLN A 115 -30.91 -2.61 1.11
N TYR A 116 -29.87 -2.33 1.91
CA TYR A 116 -29.75 -1.05 2.64
C TYR A 116 -29.39 0.11 1.71
N VAL A 117 -28.74 -0.20 0.59
CA VAL A 117 -28.21 0.74 -0.40
C VAL A 117 -28.48 0.20 -1.80
N ASP A 118 -28.84 1.08 -2.73
CA ASP A 118 -28.98 0.73 -4.15
C ASP A 118 -27.62 0.55 -4.83
N TYR A 119 -27.55 -0.34 -5.82
CA TYR A 119 -26.33 -0.53 -6.61
C TYR A 119 -25.91 0.80 -7.27
N PRO A 120 -24.72 1.33 -6.96
CA PRO A 120 -24.32 2.64 -7.43
C PRO A 120 -23.99 2.59 -8.92
N LYS A 121 -24.53 3.54 -9.69
CA LYS A 121 -24.22 3.70 -11.11
C LYS A 121 -22.89 4.45 -11.28
N VAL A 122 -21.80 3.84 -10.83
CA VAL A 122 -20.46 4.39 -11.01
C VAL A 122 -20.07 4.18 -12.48
N ASN A 123 -20.02 5.26 -13.26
CA ASN A 123 -19.64 5.17 -14.67
C ASN A 123 -18.11 5.05 -14.81
N GLU A 124 -17.63 3.92 -15.34
CA GLU A 124 -16.20 3.70 -15.55
C GLU A 124 -15.58 4.73 -16.50
N ASP A 125 -16.34 5.24 -17.48
CA ASP A 125 -15.81 6.22 -18.44
C ASP A 125 -15.50 7.56 -17.77
N ALA A 126 -16.29 7.95 -16.77
CA ALA A 126 -16.03 9.16 -15.97
C ALA A 126 -14.76 9.00 -15.10
N ILE A 127 -14.47 7.79 -14.62
CA ILE A 127 -13.24 7.47 -13.89
C ILE A 127 -12.04 7.42 -14.86
N LYS A 128 -12.24 6.92 -16.08
CA LYS A 128 -11.19 6.74 -17.08
C LYS A 128 -10.70 8.06 -17.67
N ASP A 129 -11.58 9.04 -17.88
CA ASP A 129 -11.21 10.32 -18.50
C ASP A 129 -10.24 11.12 -17.63
N LYS A 130 -10.38 11.04 -16.30
CA LYS A 130 -9.45 11.67 -15.34
C LYS A 130 -8.03 11.07 -15.33
N ASN A 131 -7.82 9.89 -15.94
CA ASN A 131 -6.57 9.10 -15.83
C ASN A 131 -5.61 9.17 -17.04
N LYS A 132 -5.96 9.90 -18.10
CA LYS A 132 -5.20 9.85 -19.37
C LYS A 132 -3.75 10.38 -19.26
N SER A 133 -3.55 11.48 -18.55
CA SER A 133 -2.21 12.11 -18.38
C SER A 133 -1.26 11.22 -17.59
N ASP A 134 -1.77 10.57 -16.54
CA ASP A 134 -0.97 9.72 -15.67
C ASP A 134 -0.56 8.40 -16.36
N GLY A 135 -1.42 7.84 -17.21
CA GLY A 135 -1.10 6.65 -18.01
C GLY A 135 0.11 6.84 -18.94
N MET A 136 0.23 8.01 -19.58
CA MET A 136 1.39 8.33 -20.41
C MET A 136 2.67 8.51 -19.59
N LEU A 137 2.58 9.18 -18.44
CA LEU A 137 3.72 9.38 -17.56
C LEU A 137 4.29 8.03 -17.07
N ARG A 138 3.42 7.12 -16.63
CA ARG A 138 3.81 5.77 -16.22
C ARG A 138 4.47 4.98 -17.36
N LEU A 139 3.96 5.09 -18.58
CA LEU A 139 4.58 4.41 -19.74
C LEU A 139 5.99 4.94 -20.00
N ILE A 140 6.17 6.27 -19.98
CA ILE A 140 7.48 6.90 -20.18
C ILE A 140 8.46 6.47 -19.09
N THR A 141 8.04 6.45 -17.82
CA THR A 141 8.92 6.05 -16.72
C THR A 141 9.26 4.55 -16.74
N LEU A 142 8.34 3.69 -17.18
CA LEU A 142 8.64 2.28 -17.44
C LEU A 142 9.71 2.13 -18.52
N LEU A 143 9.59 2.84 -19.64
CA LEU A 143 10.59 2.81 -20.72
C LEU A 143 11.95 3.35 -20.23
N GLN A 144 11.95 4.45 -19.45
CA GLN A 144 13.17 4.99 -18.86
C GLN A 144 13.84 4.00 -17.91
N ALA A 145 13.08 3.32 -17.07
CA ALA A 145 13.59 2.32 -16.14
C ALA A 145 14.18 1.11 -16.86
N ILE A 146 13.49 0.59 -17.89
CA ILE A 146 14.00 -0.51 -18.73
C ILE A 146 15.28 -0.07 -19.43
N TRP A 147 15.30 1.11 -20.03
CA TRP A 147 16.49 1.66 -20.70
C TRP A 147 17.68 1.78 -19.74
N PHE A 148 17.46 2.26 -18.52
CA PHE A 148 18.48 2.36 -17.49
C PHE A 148 19.08 0.98 -17.15
N VAL A 149 18.22 -0.03 -16.93
CA VAL A 149 18.67 -1.40 -16.61
C VAL A 149 19.44 -2.02 -17.79
N VAL A 150 19.01 -1.79 -19.03
CA VAL A 150 19.71 -2.28 -20.23
C VAL A 150 21.11 -1.64 -20.35
N ASN A 151 21.23 -0.33 -20.14
CA ASN A 151 22.53 0.35 -20.15
C ASN A 151 23.47 -0.16 -19.06
N LEU A 152 22.92 -0.41 -17.86
CA LEU A 152 23.68 -0.98 -16.76
C LEU A 152 24.20 -2.39 -17.11
N ALA A 153 23.35 -3.24 -17.68
CA ALA A 153 23.72 -4.58 -18.11
C ALA A 153 24.75 -4.58 -19.24
N ALA A 154 24.63 -3.66 -20.21
CA ALA A 154 25.60 -3.51 -21.29
C ALA A 154 27.00 -3.11 -20.76
N ARG A 155 27.04 -2.15 -19.83
CA ARG A 155 28.29 -1.74 -19.17
C ARG A 155 28.90 -2.85 -18.32
N SER A 156 28.07 -3.64 -17.65
CA SER A 156 28.52 -4.82 -16.90
C SER A 156 29.21 -5.85 -17.80
N LYS A 157 28.75 -6.02 -19.05
CA LYS A 157 29.38 -6.94 -20.03
C LYS A 157 30.67 -6.40 -20.64
N GLN A 158 30.87 -5.09 -20.61
CA GLN A 158 32.07 -4.42 -21.11
C GLN A 158 33.15 -4.26 -20.02
N ASP A 159 32.95 -4.89 -18.85
CA ASP A 159 33.80 -4.75 -17.66
C ASP A 159 34.04 -3.28 -17.23
N LEU A 160 33.07 -2.41 -17.56
CA LEU A 160 33.13 -1.00 -17.17
C LEU A 160 32.71 -0.85 -15.71
N ALA A 161 33.33 0.12 -15.03
CA ALA A 161 33.00 0.43 -13.65
C ALA A 161 31.51 0.80 -13.51
N ILE A 162 30.84 0.14 -12.56
CA ILE A 162 29.47 0.42 -12.16
C ILE A 162 29.52 1.07 -10.78
N SER A 163 28.85 2.22 -10.63
CA SER A 163 28.77 2.88 -9.34
C SER A 163 27.74 2.20 -8.43
N CYS A 164 27.95 2.29 -7.11
CA CYS A 164 27.01 1.74 -6.13
C CYS A 164 25.61 2.35 -6.27
N MET A 165 25.52 3.61 -6.69
CA MET A 165 24.24 4.27 -6.87
C MET A 165 23.50 3.78 -8.11
N GLU A 166 24.20 3.53 -9.23
CA GLU A 166 23.57 2.92 -10.40
C GLU A 166 22.98 1.54 -10.06
N LEU A 167 23.71 0.77 -9.26
CA LEU A 167 23.24 -0.52 -8.75
C LEU A 167 22.01 -0.36 -7.85
N SER A 168 22.03 0.56 -6.88
CA SER A 168 20.87 0.85 -6.02
C SER A 168 19.64 1.30 -6.82
N THR A 169 19.83 2.15 -7.83
CA THR A 169 18.76 2.59 -8.73
C THR A 169 18.16 1.39 -9.47
N SER A 170 18.99 0.46 -9.96
CA SER A 170 18.48 -0.76 -10.63
C SER A 170 17.69 -1.67 -9.70
N ALA A 171 18.09 -1.79 -8.43
CA ALA A 171 17.36 -2.55 -7.43
C ALA A 171 15.99 -1.93 -7.15
N TRP A 172 15.90 -0.59 -7.09
CA TRP A 172 14.63 0.13 -6.93
C TRP A 172 13.65 -0.08 -8.07
N VAL A 173 14.14 -0.19 -9.31
CA VAL A 173 13.30 -0.43 -10.49
C VAL A 173 12.43 -1.68 -10.28
N ILE A 174 12.94 -2.73 -9.61
CA ILE A 174 12.19 -3.96 -9.32
C ILE A 174 10.88 -3.65 -8.57
N PHE A 175 10.94 -2.84 -7.50
CA PHE A 175 9.76 -2.47 -6.73
C PHE A 175 8.88 -1.44 -7.44
N CYS A 176 9.46 -0.44 -8.11
CA CYS A 176 8.69 0.50 -8.95
C CYS A 176 7.84 -0.24 -9.99
N LEU A 177 8.40 -1.26 -10.67
CA LEU A 177 7.68 -2.09 -11.63
C LEU A 177 6.51 -2.81 -10.97
N GLY A 178 6.77 -3.45 -9.81
CA GLY A 178 5.74 -4.12 -9.02
C GLY A 178 4.59 -3.19 -8.62
N ILE A 179 4.91 -1.99 -8.13
CA ILE A 179 3.92 -0.96 -7.76
C ILE A 179 3.10 -0.56 -8.98
N THR A 180 3.77 -0.27 -10.11
CA THR A 180 3.11 0.14 -11.36
C THR A 180 2.12 -0.91 -11.85
N ILE A 181 2.50 -2.19 -11.79
CA ILE A 181 1.63 -3.31 -12.19
C ILE A 181 0.41 -3.39 -11.26
N CYS A 182 0.64 -3.39 -9.94
CA CYS A 182 -0.42 -3.51 -8.94
C CYS A 182 -1.42 -2.35 -9.01
N TRP A 183 -0.94 -1.12 -9.23
CA TRP A 183 -1.77 0.08 -9.32
C TRP A 183 -2.12 0.51 -10.75
N SER A 184 -1.88 -0.34 -11.76
CA SER A 184 -2.20 -0.04 -13.17
C SER A 184 -3.68 0.26 -13.42
N LYS A 185 -4.57 -0.33 -12.61
CA LYS A 185 -6.03 -0.11 -12.67
C LYS A 185 -6.55 0.78 -11.54
N LYS A 186 -5.69 1.24 -10.64
CA LYS A 186 -6.06 2.17 -9.58
C LYS A 186 -6.21 3.58 -10.18
N PRO A 187 -7.38 4.23 -10.07
CA PRO A 187 -7.57 5.59 -10.54
C PRO A 187 -6.66 6.58 -9.82
N ALA A 188 -5.92 7.40 -10.57
CA ALA A 188 -5.13 8.52 -10.07
C ALA A 188 -5.95 9.81 -10.02
N ASP A 189 -5.49 10.75 -9.19
CA ASP A 189 -6.00 12.12 -9.04
C ASP A 189 -7.53 12.20 -8.82
N VAL A 190 -8.07 11.22 -8.08
CA VAL A 190 -9.46 11.26 -7.61
C VAL A 190 -9.52 12.12 -6.35
N GLU A 191 -9.94 13.37 -6.51
CA GLU A 191 -10.09 14.32 -5.39
C GLU A 191 -11.54 14.42 -4.87
N THR A 192 -12.50 13.91 -5.64
CA THR A 192 -13.94 14.05 -5.34
C THR A 192 -14.50 12.78 -4.71
N VAL A 193 -15.19 12.96 -3.58
CA VAL A 193 -15.94 11.90 -2.90
C VAL A 193 -17.39 11.87 -3.37
N GLU A 194 -17.92 10.68 -3.61
CA GLU A 194 -19.32 10.40 -3.88
C GLU A 194 -20.03 9.98 -2.60
N PHE A 195 -21.21 10.55 -2.34
CA PHE A 195 -22.00 10.24 -1.16
C PHE A 195 -23.14 9.30 -1.50
N ILE A 196 -23.24 8.20 -0.76
CA ILE A 196 -24.36 7.26 -0.85
C ILE A 196 -25.15 7.30 0.46
N VAL A 197 -26.47 7.40 0.34
CA VAL A 197 -27.38 7.46 1.48
C VAL A 197 -27.94 6.07 1.76
N THR A 198 -27.93 5.64 3.03
CA THR A 198 -28.61 4.40 3.43
C THR A 198 -30.11 4.62 3.56
N LYS A 199 -30.90 3.65 3.09
CA LYS A 199 -32.35 3.61 3.32
C LYS A 199 -32.69 3.32 4.77
N THR A 200 -31.80 2.60 5.44
CA THR A 200 -31.98 2.10 6.80
C THR A 200 -31.08 2.87 7.77
N PRO A 201 -31.53 3.15 9.01
CA PRO A 201 -30.68 3.72 10.06
C PRO A 201 -29.46 2.85 10.35
N LEU A 202 -28.31 3.48 10.58
CA LEU A 202 -27.05 2.81 10.90
C LEU A 202 -27.18 1.93 12.15
N GLN A 203 -27.93 2.38 13.16
CA GLN A 203 -28.16 1.56 14.36
C GLN A 203 -28.82 0.22 14.04
N GLN A 204 -29.71 0.18 13.05
CA GLN A 204 -30.34 -1.07 12.63
C GLN A 204 -29.35 -1.96 11.88
N ILE A 205 -28.52 -1.40 11.00
CA ILE A 205 -27.44 -2.13 10.31
C ILE A 205 -26.47 -2.76 11.32
N LEU A 206 -26.14 -2.04 12.40
CA LEU A 206 -25.31 -2.55 13.48
C LEU A 206 -26.00 -3.67 14.28
N LYS A 207 -27.32 -3.58 14.50
CA LYS A 207 -28.08 -4.66 15.14
C LYS A 207 -28.10 -5.92 14.27
N ASP A 208 -28.31 -5.75 12.97
CA ASP A 208 -28.35 -6.85 12.00
C ASP A 208 -26.97 -7.52 11.84
N GLY A 209 -25.88 -6.77 12.07
CA GLY A 209 -24.51 -7.28 12.19
C GLY A 209 -24.24 -8.17 13.40
N GLY A 210 -25.19 -8.28 14.34
CA GLY A 210 -25.16 -9.19 15.48
C GLY A 210 -23.97 -8.97 16.41
N ASP A 211 -23.43 -10.06 16.97
CA ASP A 211 -22.35 -10.02 17.97
C ASP A 211 -21.06 -9.37 17.43
N LYS A 212 -20.79 -9.47 16.13
CA LYS A 212 -19.60 -8.89 15.50
C LYS A 212 -19.61 -7.36 15.52
N ALA A 213 -20.81 -6.75 15.47
CA ALA A 213 -20.99 -5.30 15.48
C ALA A 213 -21.12 -4.70 16.89
N ARG A 214 -21.15 -5.53 17.94
CA ARG A 214 -21.24 -5.06 19.35
C ARG A 214 -19.94 -4.44 19.86
N ALA A 215 -18.80 -4.85 19.31
CA ALA A 215 -17.50 -4.32 19.70
C ALA A 215 -17.38 -2.84 19.27
N PRO A 216 -16.70 -1.98 20.06
CA PRO A 216 -16.43 -0.62 19.64
C PRO A 216 -15.61 -0.62 18.35
N TYR A 217 -16.03 0.22 17.39
CA TYR A 217 -15.33 0.33 16.12
C TYR A 217 -13.97 1.02 16.27
N TYR A 218 -13.03 0.66 15.38
CA TYR A 218 -11.68 1.22 15.40
C TYR A 218 -11.55 2.39 14.42
N ASN A 219 -11.99 2.22 13.19
CA ASN A 219 -11.95 3.22 12.11
C ASN A 219 -13.36 3.69 11.74
N THR A 220 -14.26 2.76 11.44
CA THR A 220 -15.61 3.04 10.94
C THR A 220 -16.64 2.12 11.60
N PRO A 221 -17.91 2.54 11.74
CA PRO A 221 -18.96 1.68 12.30
C PRO A 221 -19.13 0.34 11.57
N LEU A 222 -18.73 0.26 10.30
CA LEU A 222 -18.83 -0.96 9.47
C LEU A 222 -17.57 -1.86 9.52
N ASP A 223 -16.64 -1.60 10.44
CA ASP A 223 -15.41 -2.39 10.59
C ASP A 223 -15.68 -3.89 10.80
N PHE A 224 -16.83 -4.27 11.38
CA PHE A 224 -17.19 -5.67 11.62
C PHE A 224 -17.33 -6.53 10.36
N ILE A 225 -17.46 -5.89 9.18
CA ILE A 225 -17.66 -6.58 7.89
C ILE A 225 -16.32 -7.01 7.28
N SER A 226 -15.34 -6.11 7.25
CA SER A 226 -14.15 -6.21 6.39
C SER A 226 -12.82 -5.98 7.13
N ARG A 227 -12.84 -5.71 8.44
CA ARG A 227 -11.60 -5.48 9.19
C ARG A 227 -10.81 -6.77 9.35
N GLU A 228 -9.79 -6.90 8.53
CA GLU A 228 -8.75 -7.91 8.68
C GLU A 228 -7.46 -7.27 9.21
N GLU A 229 -7.08 -7.65 10.43
CA GLU A 229 -5.76 -7.31 10.95
C GLU A 229 -4.78 -8.46 10.73
N TRP A 230 -3.59 -8.11 10.29
CA TRP A 230 -2.50 -9.05 10.14
C TRP A 230 -1.20 -8.44 10.67
N VAL A 231 -0.14 -9.24 10.70
CA VAL A 231 1.13 -8.88 11.35
C VAL A 231 1.65 -7.52 10.87
N TRP A 232 1.59 -7.26 9.56
CA TRP A 232 2.12 -6.03 8.97
C TRP A 232 1.24 -4.81 9.21
N SER A 233 -0.09 -4.92 9.17
CA SER A 233 -0.97 -3.78 9.48
C SER A 233 -0.87 -3.37 10.95
N ARG A 234 -0.73 -4.34 11.86
CA ARG A 234 -0.46 -4.08 13.29
C ARG A 234 0.87 -3.39 13.50
N LEU A 235 1.94 -3.94 12.90
CA LEU A 235 3.27 -3.37 12.98
C LEU A 235 3.28 -1.92 12.50
N TRP A 236 2.68 -1.66 11.33
CA TRP A 236 2.61 -0.33 10.76
C TRP A 236 1.92 0.65 11.70
N ASN A 237 0.78 0.26 12.28
CA ASN A 237 0.05 1.09 13.24
C ASN A 237 0.84 1.35 14.53
N HIS A 238 1.58 0.36 15.06
CA HIS A 238 2.46 0.57 16.20
C HIS A 238 3.63 1.51 15.85
N GLY A 239 4.30 1.28 14.71
CA GLY A 239 5.36 2.15 14.20
C GLY A 239 4.90 3.61 14.06
N LEU A 240 3.73 3.82 13.45
CA LEU A 240 3.11 5.15 13.36
C LEU A 240 2.82 5.75 14.72
N THR A 241 2.45 4.94 15.73
CA THR A 241 2.21 5.43 17.09
C THR A 241 3.49 5.96 17.74
N TYR A 242 4.62 5.26 17.56
CA TYR A 242 5.92 5.77 18.01
C TYR A 242 6.34 7.04 17.24
N LEU A 243 6.17 7.06 15.92
CA LEU A 243 6.48 8.23 15.11
C LEU A 243 5.60 9.45 15.47
N ARG A 244 4.34 9.22 15.86
CA ARG A 244 3.45 10.25 16.41
C ARG A 244 3.94 10.76 17.75
N ALA A 245 4.41 9.88 18.64
CA ALA A 245 5.03 10.28 19.91
C ALA A 245 6.27 11.16 19.69
N CYS A 246 7.05 10.88 18.65
CA CYS A 246 8.19 11.70 18.21
C CYS A 246 7.78 12.96 17.40
N ARG A 247 6.49 13.23 17.19
CA ARG A 247 5.94 14.34 16.37
C ARG A 247 6.38 14.34 14.91
N LEU A 248 6.83 13.21 14.38
CA LEU A 248 7.27 13.06 12.99
C LEU A 248 6.09 12.85 12.02
N VAL A 249 4.96 12.35 12.52
CA VAL A 249 3.76 12.05 11.72
C VAL A 249 2.54 12.76 12.30
N SER A 250 1.53 13.00 11.46
CA SER A 250 0.25 13.60 11.87
C SER A 250 -0.40 12.85 13.05
N PRO A 251 -1.16 13.55 13.91
CA PRO A 251 -1.89 12.95 15.02
C PRO A 251 -2.80 11.79 14.59
N ALA A 252 -3.23 10.98 15.56
CA ALA A 252 -4.23 9.96 15.28
C ALA A 252 -5.50 10.61 14.70
N PRO A 253 -6.10 10.02 13.65
CA PRO A 253 -7.26 10.59 13.01
C PRO A 253 -8.47 10.58 13.95
N GLU A 254 -9.33 11.58 13.81
CA GLU A 254 -10.64 11.57 14.46
C GLU A 254 -11.49 10.41 13.93
N ARG A 255 -12.35 9.89 14.80
CA ARG A 255 -13.22 8.76 14.50
C ARG A 255 -14.69 9.21 14.38
N PRO A 256 -15.47 8.66 13.43
CA PRO A 256 -15.03 7.76 12.37
C PRO A 256 -14.10 8.46 11.37
N ILE A 257 -13.17 7.69 10.80
CA ILE A 257 -12.19 8.23 9.85
C ILE A 257 -12.91 8.87 8.65
N GLN A 258 -12.33 9.94 8.11
CA GLN A 258 -12.86 10.63 6.93
C GLN A 258 -12.08 10.30 5.64
N HIS A 259 -11.05 9.48 5.75
CA HIS A 259 -10.13 9.15 4.67
C HIS A 259 -9.48 7.79 4.95
N ILE A 260 -9.43 6.93 3.94
CA ILE A 260 -8.66 5.68 3.97
C ILE A 260 -7.21 6.01 3.62
N GLY A 261 -6.30 5.92 4.60
CA GLY A 261 -4.90 6.28 4.42
C GLY A 261 -4.21 5.52 3.28
N ASP A 262 -3.28 6.18 2.56
CA ASP A 262 -2.56 5.58 1.42
C ASP A 262 -1.79 4.31 1.78
N THR A 263 -1.38 4.21 3.04
CA THR A 263 -0.63 3.09 3.62
C THR A 263 -1.54 2.06 4.30
N ALA A 264 -2.86 2.12 4.07
CA ALA A 264 -3.75 1.02 4.42
C ALA A 264 -3.26 -0.25 3.74
N ASN A 265 -2.94 -1.27 4.55
CA ASN A 265 -2.20 -2.46 4.14
C ASN A 265 -3.08 -3.71 4.29
N PRO A 266 -3.89 -4.05 3.27
CA PRO A 266 -4.66 -5.29 3.25
C PRO A 266 -3.77 -6.53 3.32
N VAL A 267 -4.36 -7.66 3.67
CA VAL A 267 -3.63 -8.92 3.85
C VAL A 267 -3.05 -9.40 2.51
N VAL A 268 -1.76 -9.74 2.52
CA VAL A 268 -1.12 -10.49 1.42
C VAL A 268 -0.88 -11.91 1.91
N ALA A 269 -1.63 -12.88 1.37
CA ALA A 269 -1.61 -14.27 1.84
C ALA A 269 -1.18 -15.25 0.74
N GLY A 270 -0.79 -16.45 1.18
CA GLY A 270 -0.50 -17.59 0.30
C GLY A 270 0.69 -17.33 -0.63
N TRP A 271 0.54 -17.76 -1.88
CA TRP A 271 1.61 -17.68 -2.89
C TRP A 271 2.00 -16.25 -3.24
N TRP A 272 1.09 -15.27 -3.09
CA TRP A 272 1.41 -13.86 -3.32
C TRP A 272 2.41 -13.33 -2.29
N TYR A 273 2.34 -13.80 -1.05
CA TYR A 273 3.34 -13.46 -0.04
C TYR A 273 4.69 -14.11 -0.37
N ALA A 274 4.69 -15.35 -0.83
CA ALA A 274 5.91 -16.01 -1.31
C ALA A 274 6.53 -15.27 -2.51
N LEU A 275 5.71 -14.76 -3.44
CA LEU A 275 6.17 -13.93 -4.55
C LEU A 275 6.77 -12.61 -4.05
N PHE A 276 6.13 -11.93 -3.10
CA PHE A 276 6.68 -10.71 -2.48
C PHE A 276 8.04 -10.98 -1.82
N VAL A 277 8.19 -12.08 -1.07
CA VAL A 277 9.46 -12.50 -0.48
C VAL A 277 10.50 -12.79 -1.57
N LEU A 278 10.14 -13.51 -2.63
CA LEU A 278 11.04 -13.80 -3.74
C LEU A 278 11.55 -12.52 -4.42
N ILE A 279 10.66 -11.56 -4.70
CA ILE A 279 11.04 -10.25 -5.28
C ILE A 279 11.98 -9.50 -4.33
N SER A 280 11.73 -9.56 -3.02
CA SER A 280 12.58 -8.95 -2.02
C SER A 280 13.97 -9.60 -1.95
N LEU A 281 14.06 -10.93 -2.13
CA LEU A 281 15.33 -11.64 -2.25
C LEU A 281 16.07 -11.25 -3.54
N CYS A 282 15.37 -11.08 -4.67
CA CYS A 282 15.97 -10.56 -5.90
C CYS A 282 16.54 -9.15 -5.69
N TYR A 283 15.83 -8.28 -4.96
CA TYR A 283 16.33 -6.96 -4.58
C TYR A 283 17.64 -7.05 -3.78
N PHE A 284 17.71 -7.89 -2.75
CA PHE A 284 18.94 -8.07 -1.97
C PHE A 284 20.08 -8.73 -2.77
N ALA A 285 19.74 -9.64 -3.68
CA ALA A 285 20.72 -10.32 -4.53
C ALA A 285 21.48 -9.35 -5.44
N VAL A 286 20.86 -8.24 -5.87
CA VAL A 286 21.53 -7.19 -6.66
C VAL A 286 22.72 -6.61 -5.91
N PHE A 287 22.60 -6.35 -4.60
CA PHE A 287 23.71 -5.81 -3.80
C PHE A 287 24.81 -6.85 -3.57
N ILE A 288 24.43 -8.12 -3.38
CA ILE A 288 25.38 -9.24 -3.24
C ILE A 288 26.13 -9.48 -4.56
N ALA A 289 25.50 -9.30 -5.72
CA ALA A 289 26.16 -9.45 -7.01
C ALA A 289 27.36 -8.49 -7.19
N ALA A 290 27.34 -7.33 -6.51
CA ALA A 290 28.44 -6.37 -6.48
C ALA A 290 29.54 -6.69 -5.43
N TRP A 291 29.62 -7.93 -4.94
CA TRP A 291 30.56 -8.34 -3.88
C TRP A 291 32.04 -8.03 -4.19
N ASN A 292 32.39 -8.10 -5.48
CA ASN A 292 33.75 -7.95 -5.98
C ASN A 292 33.97 -6.63 -6.74
N PHE A 293 33.08 -5.64 -6.58
CA PHE A 293 33.28 -4.33 -7.20
C PHE A 293 34.57 -3.66 -6.73
N ASN A 294 35.16 -2.86 -7.63
CA ASN A 294 36.36 -2.08 -7.35
C ASN A 294 35.97 -0.82 -6.58
N PHE A 295 36.19 -0.84 -5.27
CA PHE A 295 36.04 0.33 -4.40
C PHE A 295 37.36 1.10 -4.27
N PRO A 296 37.31 2.45 -4.18
CA PRO A 296 38.46 3.31 -3.92
C PRO A 296 39.29 2.91 -2.69
N SER A 297 38.64 2.43 -1.62
CA SER A 297 39.32 2.00 -0.39
C SER A 297 38.91 0.60 0.07
N LYS A 298 39.81 -0.06 0.84
CA LYS A 298 39.50 -1.35 1.50
C LYS A 298 38.36 -1.21 2.52
N THR A 299 38.29 -0.07 3.19
CA THR A 299 37.25 0.25 4.18
C THR A 299 35.88 0.35 3.53
N GLU A 300 35.75 1.07 2.41
CA GLU A 300 34.49 1.16 1.65
C GLU A 300 34.01 -0.21 1.16
N ARG A 301 34.92 -1.05 0.67
CA ARG A 301 34.61 -2.42 0.27
C ARG A 301 34.09 -3.26 1.44
N LEU A 302 34.72 -3.14 2.61
CA LEU A 302 34.28 -3.84 3.81
C LEU A 302 32.90 -3.36 4.27
N LEU A 303 32.69 -2.05 4.31
CA LEU A 303 31.39 -1.45 4.67
C LEU A 303 30.28 -1.90 3.72
N TRP A 304 30.56 -1.95 2.41
CA TRP A 304 29.61 -2.46 1.41
C TRP A 304 29.21 -3.91 1.67
N ARG A 305 30.19 -4.78 1.92
CA ARG A 305 29.95 -6.21 2.19
C ARG A 305 29.16 -6.43 3.47
N ILE A 306 29.51 -5.69 4.53
CA ILE A 306 28.76 -5.71 5.79
C ILE A 306 27.32 -5.26 5.55
N ALA A 307 27.11 -4.13 4.87
CA ALA A 307 25.77 -3.62 4.57
C ALA A 307 24.94 -4.60 3.73
N SER A 308 25.54 -5.22 2.71
CA SER A 308 24.88 -6.17 1.80
C SER A 308 24.40 -7.44 2.50
N ILE A 309 25.02 -7.83 3.61
CA ILE A 309 24.59 -8.97 4.45
C ILE A 309 23.68 -8.50 5.59
N ALA A 310 24.04 -7.40 6.25
CA ALA A 310 23.31 -6.88 7.40
C ALA A 310 21.88 -6.46 7.02
N ALA A 311 21.67 -5.89 5.82
CA ALA A 311 20.35 -5.50 5.36
C ALA A 311 19.35 -6.69 5.28
N PRO A 312 19.62 -7.77 4.51
CA PRO A 312 18.72 -8.93 4.48
C PRO A 312 18.65 -9.66 5.83
N ALA A 313 19.75 -9.73 6.59
CA ALA A 313 19.76 -10.37 7.90
C ALA A 313 18.86 -9.63 8.91
N SER A 314 18.96 -8.30 8.97
CA SER A 314 18.12 -7.46 9.84
C SER A 314 16.65 -7.50 9.43
N ALA A 315 16.33 -7.44 8.13
CA ALA A 315 14.97 -7.61 7.63
C ALA A 315 14.39 -8.97 8.02
N THR A 316 15.16 -10.04 7.88
CA THR A 316 14.74 -11.41 8.24
C THR A 316 14.56 -11.57 9.74
N ALA A 317 15.51 -11.09 10.55
CA ALA A 317 15.43 -11.12 12.00
C ALA A 317 14.23 -10.33 12.51
N PHE A 318 13.96 -9.17 11.92
CA PHE A 318 12.80 -8.35 12.22
C PHE A 318 11.49 -9.08 11.87
N CYS A 319 11.37 -9.66 10.67
CA CYS A 319 10.20 -10.45 10.29
C CYS A 319 9.97 -11.63 11.23
N PHE A 320 11.03 -12.33 11.62
CA PHE A 320 10.96 -13.46 12.54
C PHE A 320 10.49 -13.03 13.94
N ALA A 321 11.11 -11.98 14.50
CA ALA A 321 10.73 -11.43 15.80
C ALA A 321 9.27 -10.98 15.81
N MET A 322 8.81 -10.34 14.75
CA MET A 322 7.43 -9.89 14.62
C MET A 322 6.45 -11.05 14.49
N PHE A 323 6.78 -12.08 13.70
CA PHE A 323 5.95 -13.27 13.59
C PHE A 323 5.85 -14.01 14.93
N PHE A 324 6.97 -14.12 15.65
CA PHE A 324 7.01 -14.67 17.01
C PHE A 324 6.11 -13.89 17.96
N CYS A 325 6.25 -12.56 18.02
CA CYS A 325 5.43 -11.69 18.88
C CYS A 325 3.94 -11.74 18.53
N ALA A 326 3.59 -11.87 17.25
CA ALA A 326 2.20 -11.87 16.81
C ALA A 326 1.47 -13.21 17.01
N THR A 327 2.19 -14.33 16.95
CA THR A 327 1.59 -15.69 16.94
C THR A 327 1.99 -16.55 18.13
N TRP A 328 3.28 -16.62 18.45
CA TRP A 328 3.80 -17.52 19.49
C TRP A 328 3.68 -16.90 20.89
N TYR A 329 4.00 -15.61 21.03
CA TYR A 329 3.97 -14.94 22.33
C TYR A 329 2.58 -14.96 23.01
N PRO A 330 1.45 -14.68 22.32
CA PRO A 330 0.13 -14.78 22.94
C PRO A 330 -0.19 -16.21 23.39
N LEU A 331 0.12 -17.22 22.58
CA LEU A 331 -0.10 -18.63 22.91
C LEU A 331 0.72 -19.07 24.13
N LEU A 332 1.98 -18.62 24.22
CA LEU A 332 2.84 -18.89 25.36
C LEU A 332 2.33 -18.17 26.61
N ARG A 333 1.94 -16.90 26.49
CA ARG A 333 1.35 -16.12 27.59
C ARG A 333 0.09 -16.78 28.14
N ASP A 334 -0.83 -17.20 27.28
CA ASP A 334 -2.07 -17.84 27.69
C ASP A 334 -1.81 -19.19 28.38
N LYS A 335 -0.83 -19.96 27.90
CA LYS A 335 -0.41 -21.21 28.56
C LYS A 335 0.21 -20.95 29.94
N TRP A 336 1.06 -19.93 30.06
CA TRP A 336 1.66 -19.55 31.33
C TRP A 336 0.61 -19.09 32.35
N GLN A 337 -0.34 -18.25 31.92
CA GLN A 337 -1.42 -17.79 32.79
C GLN A 337 -2.32 -18.92 33.29
N LYS A 338 -2.62 -19.91 32.43
CA LYS A 338 -3.39 -21.12 32.80
C LYS A 338 -2.62 -22.09 33.70
N SER A 339 -1.29 -22.06 33.69
CA SER A 339 -0.45 -22.88 34.58
C SER A 339 -0.27 -22.25 35.96
N SER A 340 -0.52 -20.94 36.10
CA SER A 340 -0.42 -20.19 37.35
C SER A 340 -1.75 -20.00 38.08
N SER A 341 -2.85 -20.44 37.48
CA SER A 341 -4.21 -20.48 38.03
C SER A 341 -4.59 -21.91 38.37
#